data_AF-A0A915HKV4-F1
#
_entry.id   AF-A0A915HKV4-F1
#
_cell.length_a   1.000
_cell.length_b   1.000
_cell.length_c   1.000
_cell.angle_alpha   90.00
_cell.angle_beta   90.00
_cell.angle_gamma   90.00
#
_symmetry.space_group_name_H-M   'P 1'
#
loop_
_entity.id
_entity.type
_entity.pdbx_description
1 polymer ?
#
loop_
_entity_poly.entity_id
_entity_poly.type
_entity_poly.pdbx_seq_one_letter_code
_entity_poly.pdbx_strand_id
1 'polypeptide(L)'
;MSTEIFVFSLILGAMFLMQISAQDEKTIYYNDGCSEETCGAIVSKCMLLKSCNCSMTPADLVGKNCTCCRECVTCLGDLFSKCCACVGA
;
A
#
# COMPACT_ATOMS: atom_id res chain seq x y z
N MET A 1 10.52 5.45 -44.66
CA MET A 1 9.44 6.15 -43.94
C MET A 1 8.68 5.18 -43.02
N SER A 2 8.18 4.05 -43.53
CA SER A 2 7.35 3.12 -42.73
C SER A 2 8.10 2.35 -41.64
N THR A 3 9.35 1.93 -41.87
CA THR A 3 10.15 1.16 -40.90
C THR A 3 10.48 1.97 -39.64
N GLU A 4 10.80 3.25 -39.80
CA GLU A 4 11.11 4.16 -38.69
C GLU A 4 9.93 4.28 -37.73
N ILE A 5 8.70 4.36 -38.26
CA ILE A 5 7.45 4.50 -37.48
C ILE A 5 7.18 3.25 -36.61
N PHE A 6 7.48 2.07 -37.13
CA PHE A 6 7.39 0.82 -36.35
C PHE A 6 8.41 0.79 -35.22
N VAL A 7 9.64 1.24 -35.46
CA VAL A 7 10.70 1.30 -34.45
C VAL A 7 10.33 2.30 -33.34
N PHE A 8 9.79 3.47 -33.68
CA PHE A 8 9.30 4.43 -32.68
C PHE A 8 8.17 3.86 -31.82
N SER A 9 7.24 3.12 -32.43
CA SER A 9 6.12 2.51 -31.72
C SER A 9 6.59 1.42 -30.74
N LEU A 10 7.59 0.62 -31.13
CA LEU A 10 8.19 -0.39 -30.26
C LEU A 10 8.97 0.25 -29.09
N ILE A 11 9.72 1.33 -29.35
CA ILE A 11 10.49 2.04 -28.31
C ILE A 11 9.55 2.69 -27.29
N LEU A 12 8.49 3.39 -27.75
CA LEU A 12 7.50 4.00 -26.85
C LEU A 12 6.73 2.95 -26.05
N GLY A 13 6.38 1.81 -26.66
CA GLY A 13 5.75 0.69 -25.96
C GLY A 13 6.63 0.08 -24.88
N ALA A 14 7.93 -0.12 -25.16
CA ALA A 14 8.89 -0.61 -24.18
C ALA A 14 9.12 0.38 -23.02
N MET A 15 9.16 1.68 -23.30
CA MET A 15 9.25 2.72 -22.26
C MET A 15 8.02 2.73 -21.35
N PHE A 16 6.81 2.57 -21.91
CA PHE A 16 5.58 2.51 -21.12
C PHE A 16 5.55 1.31 -20.17
N LEU A 17 6.06 0.15 -20.59
CA LEU A 17 6.15 -1.04 -19.74
C LEU A 17 7.14 -0.87 -18.57
N MET A 18 8.24 -0.14 -18.77
CA MET A 18 9.21 0.13 -17.68
C MET A 18 8.64 1.05 -16.58
N GLN A 19 7.62 1.87 -16.88
CA GLN A 19 6.99 2.74 -15.88
C GLN A 19 5.96 1.98 -15.01
N ILE A 20 5.44 0.84 -15.46
CA ILE A 20 4.43 0.05 -14.72
C ILE A 20 5.05 -0.63 -13.49
N SER A 21 6.36 -0.91 -13.49
CA SER A 21 7.08 -1.49 -12.37
C SER A 21 7.62 -0.48 -11.34
N ALA A 22 7.39 0.82 -11.54
CA ALA A 22 7.99 1.88 -10.71
C ALA A 22 7.05 2.48 -9.63
N GLN A 23 5.83 1.97 -9.45
CA GLN A 23 4.96 2.37 -8.33
C GLN A 23 5.09 1.43 -7.14
N ASP A 24 6.29 1.34 -6.57
CA ASP A 24 6.47 0.94 -5.17
C ASP A 24 7.65 1.70 -4.53
N GLU A 25 7.86 2.97 -4.91
CA GLU A 25 8.72 3.88 -4.13
C GLU A 25 7.85 4.59 -3.08
N LYS A 26 7.25 3.82 -2.16
CA LYS A 26 6.68 4.41 -0.95
C LYS A 26 7.75 4.36 0.12
N THR A 27 8.29 5.54 0.44
CA THR A 27 9.31 5.77 1.47
C THR A 27 9.04 4.94 2.72
N ILE A 28 9.93 3.98 2.97
CA ILE A 28 9.92 3.08 4.13
C ILE A 28 10.12 3.92 5.40
N TYR A 29 9.05 4.12 6.17
CA TYR A 29 9.16 4.59 7.55
C TYR A 29 9.27 3.34 8.43
N TYR A 30 10.49 3.01 8.83
CA TYR A 30 10.80 1.88 9.69
C TYR A 30 10.14 2.06 11.06
N ASN A 31 8.91 1.55 11.21
CA ASN A 31 8.37 1.23 12.51
C ASN A 31 8.98 -0.11 12.90
N ASP A 32 9.68 -0.14 14.04
CA ASP A 32 10.48 -1.24 14.59
C ASP A 32 9.72 -2.58 14.81
N GLY A 33 8.52 -2.74 14.26
CA GLY A 33 7.70 -3.95 14.35
C GLY A 33 6.82 -4.26 13.15
N CYS A 34 6.97 -3.57 12.00
CA CYS A 34 6.19 -3.92 10.80
C CYS A 34 7.03 -4.46 9.65
N SER A 35 6.64 -5.63 9.13
CA SER A 35 7.29 -6.29 7.99
C SER A 35 6.63 -5.83 6.70
N GLU A 36 7.21 -4.79 6.08
CA GLU A 36 6.64 -4.09 4.93
C GLU A 36 6.53 -4.97 3.67
N GLU A 37 7.40 -5.99 3.54
CA GLU A 37 7.33 -7.04 2.49
C GLU A 37 5.99 -7.79 2.46
N THR A 38 5.36 -7.98 3.63
CA THR A 38 4.07 -8.68 3.76
C THR A 38 2.91 -7.70 3.89
N CYS A 39 3.14 -6.56 4.55
CA CYS A 39 2.10 -5.63 4.94
C CYS A 39 1.92 -4.46 3.97
N GLY A 40 2.94 -4.06 3.21
CA GLY A 40 2.96 -2.84 2.41
C GLY A 40 1.86 -2.79 1.35
N ALA A 41 1.66 -3.89 0.60
CA ALA A 41 0.64 -3.98 -0.44
C ALA A 41 -0.79 -3.93 0.13
N ILE A 42 -1.07 -4.71 1.20
CA ILE A 42 -2.42 -4.78 1.78
C ILE A 42 -2.77 -3.51 2.57
N VAL A 43 -1.82 -2.95 3.33
CA VAL A 43 -2.00 -1.70 4.08
C VAL A 43 -2.22 -0.54 3.10
N SER A 44 -1.46 -0.46 2.02
CA SER A 44 -1.65 0.56 0.98
C SER A 44 -3.00 0.43 0.29
N LYS A 45 -3.43 -0.79 -0.05
CA LYS A 45 -4.80 -1.05 -0.56
C LYS A 45 -5.88 -0.57 0.42
N CYS A 46 -5.73 -0.88 1.71
CA CYS A 46 -6.70 -0.50 2.73
C CYS A 46 -6.72 1.01 3.04
N MET A 47 -5.58 1.70 2.92
CA MET A 47 -5.52 3.16 3.00
C MET A 47 -6.20 3.83 1.81
N LEU A 48 -6.02 3.29 0.59
CA LEU A 48 -6.67 3.82 -0.63
C LEU A 48 -8.19 3.63 -0.60
N LEU A 49 -8.68 2.51 -0.05
CA LEU A 49 -10.10 2.27 0.19
C LEU A 49 -10.69 3.11 1.34
N LYS A 50 -9.87 3.96 1.96
CA LYS A 50 -10.18 4.77 3.15
C LYS A 50 -10.56 3.97 4.40
N SER A 51 -10.43 2.65 4.38
CA SER A 51 -10.73 1.78 5.52
C SER A 51 -9.72 1.90 6.66
N CYS A 52 -8.48 2.28 6.35
CA CYS A 52 -7.41 2.56 7.32
C CYS A 52 -6.95 4.03 7.26
N ASN A 53 -7.86 4.97 7.00
CA ASN A 53 -7.54 6.41 6.95
C ASN A 53 -7.69 7.09 8.33
N CYS A 54 -7.29 6.41 9.40
CA CYS A 54 -7.29 6.94 10.74
C CYS A 54 -5.90 6.76 11.37
N SER A 55 -5.51 7.71 12.21
CA SER A 55 -4.33 7.56 13.06
C SER A 55 -4.71 6.58 14.17
N MET A 56 -4.46 5.29 13.90
CA MET A 56 -4.68 4.22 14.88
C MET A 56 -3.44 4.12 15.75
N THR A 57 -3.56 4.52 17.01
CA THR A 57 -2.55 4.15 18.00
C THR A 57 -2.95 2.83 18.67
N PRO A 58 -1.98 2.06 19.21
CA PRO A 58 -2.31 0.87 20.00
C PRO A 58 -3.24 1.16 21.19
N ALA A 59 -3.31 2.41 21.66
CA ALA A 59 -4.26 2.84 22.69
C ALA A 59 -5.72 2.90 22.17
N ASP A 60 -5.93 3.28 20.90
CA ASP A 60 -7.26 3.34 20.28
C ASP A 60 -7.88 1.95 20.07
N LEU A 61 -7.04 0.91 19.95
CA LEU A 61 -7.49 -0.48 19.89
C LEU A 61 -7.99 -1.00 21.24
N VAL A 62 -7.49 -0.44 22.34
CA VAL A 62 -7.93 -0.75 23.70
C VAL A 62 -9.17 0.08 24.07
N GLY A 63 -9.34 1.25 23.44
CA GLY A 63 -10.52 2.10 23.54
C GLY A 63 -11.70 1.54 22.74
N LYS A 64 -12.76 1.10 23.43
CA LYS A 64 -13.88 0.33 22.87
C LYS A 64 -14.71 0.96 21.72
N ASN A 65 -14.41 2.15 21.20
CA ASN A 65 -15.26 2.83 20.20
C ASN A 65 -14.46 3.47 19.05
N CYS A 66 -13.77 2.64 18.28
CA CYS A 66 -13.14 3.07 17.04
C CYS A 66 -13.79 2.38 15.82
N THR A 67 -14.69 3.08 15.13
CA THR A 67 -15.36 2.58 13.92
C THR A 67 -14.36 2.34 12.79
N CYS A 68 -13.42 3.27 12.59
CA CYS A 68 -12.35 3.12 11.58
C CYS A 68 -11.45 1.92 11.87
N CYS A 69 -11.19 1.63 13.15
CA CYS A 69 -10.41 0.46 13.55
C CYS A 69 -11.08 -0.83 13.11
N ARG A 70 -12.42 -0.92 13.22
CA ARG A 70 -13.16 -2.10 12.79
C ARG A 70 -13.11 -2.29 11.27
N GLU A 71 -13.23 -1.21 10.52
CA GLU A 71 -13.11 -1.25 9.05
C GLU A 71 -11.69 -1.62 8.61
N CYS A 72 -10.68 -1.08 9.31
CA CYS A 72 -9.28 -1.39 9.05
C CYS A 72 -8.97 -2.87 9.36
N VAL A 73 -9.39 -3.38 10.52
CA VAL A 73 -9.28 -4.81 10.89
C VAL A 73 -9.97 -5.69 9.85
N THR A 74 -11.15 -5.28 9.37
CA THR A 74 -11.89 -6.04 8.34
C THR A 74 -11.15 -6.04 7.00
N CYS A 75 -10.51 -4.93 6.63
CA CYS A 75 -9.76 -4.84 5.39
C CYS A 75 -8.45 -5.63 5.43
N LEU A 76 -7.73 -5.62 6.56
CA LEU A 76 -6.51 -6.40 6.76
C LEU A 76 -6.77 -7.89 7.04
N GLY A 77 -7.92 -8.22 7.62
CA GLY A 77 -8.30 -9.60 7.97
C GLY A 77 -7.28 -10.24 8.91
N ASP A 78 -6.83 -11.45 8.56
CA ASP A 78 -5.88 -12.24 9.36
C ASP A 78 -4.52 -11.57 9.52
N LEU A 79 -4.14 -10.69 8.59
CA LEU A 79 -2.88 -9.96 8.62
C LEU A 79 -2.90 -8.82 9.64
N PHE A 80 -4.06 -8.46 10.20
CA PHE A 80 -4.16 -7.37 11.17
C PHE A 80 -3.19 -7.55 12.35
N SER A 81 -3.07 -8.76 12.89
CA SER A 81 -2.16 -9.05 14.02
C SER A 81 -0.68 -8.83 13.71
N LYS A 82 -0.28 -8.94 12.45
CA LYS A 82 1.11 -8.75 11.97
C LYS A 82 1.37 -7.34 11.45
N CYS A 83 0.35 -6.72 10.88
CA CYS A 83 0.47 -5.48 10.13
C CYS A 83 -0.15 -4.28 10.86
N CYS A 84 -0.75 -4.46 12.05
CA CYS A 84 -1.29 -3.35 12.84
C CYS A 84 -0.23 -2.30 13.17
N ALA A 85 1.04 -2.69 13.28
CA ALA A 85 2.17 -1.78 13.48
C ALA A 85 2.46 -0.88 12.26
N CYS A 86 1.96 -1.22 11.07
CA CYS A 86 2.07 -0.39 9.86
C CYS A 86 0.95 0.66 9.74
N VAL A 87 -0.07 0.61 10.59
CA VAL A 87 -1.23 1.50 10.51
C VAL A 87 -1.07 2.61 11.54
N GLY A 88 -1.09 3.87 11.11
CA GLY A 88 -1.10 5.02 12.02
C GLY A 88 0.26 5.64 12.36
N ALA A 89 1.33 5.22 11.70
CA ALA A 89 2.61 5.92 11.70
C ALA A 89 2.64 7.13 10.76
#